data_AF-A0A0M0LK22-F1
#
_entry.id   AF-A0A0M0LK22-F1
#
_cell.length_a   1.000
_cell.length_b   1.000
_cell.length_c   1.000
_cell.angle_alpha   90.00
_cell.angle_beta   90.00
_cell.angle_gamma   90.00
#
_symmetry.space_group_name_H-M   'P 1'
#
loop_
_entity.id
_entity.type
_entity.pdbx_description
1 polymer ?
#
loop_
_entity_poly.entity_id
_entity_poly.type
_entity_poly.pdbx_seq_one_letter_code
_entity_poly.pdbx_strand_id
1 'polypeptide(L)'
;MKKNMIVSTIATLLIAGCASTDLEKKSVNSVKEEESVSSIKGGKQEDVSKNTIAEKSGSIITLGDRAVEIFYGNEGNAERYTNAISSAKQALGDQVEVYNMVVPSSVEFALPQKYKNMSKSQKPVIDKIYDSLDSKVKTVDAYKALEKHKNEYIYFNTDHHWTSLGAYYAYEQFAKEAGFQATSLNEYKRYSKKGFLGTLYTQT
;
A
#
# COMPACT_ATOMS: atom_id res chain seq x y z
N MET A 1 -1.04 -22.66 -21.35
CA MET A 1 -0.59 -21.80 -20.23
C MET A 1 -1.82 -21.23 -19.54
N LYS A 2 -1.86 -21.25 -18.21
CA LYS A 2 -2.90 -20.52 -17.46
C LYS A 2 -2.63 -19.01 -17.57
N LYS A 3 -3.70 -18.21 -17.61
CA LYS A 3 -3.59 -16.74 -17.52
C LYS A 3 -3.54 -16.34 -16.05
N ASN A 4 -2.87 -15.22 -15.73
CA ASN A 4 -2.78 -14.72 -14.36
C ASN A 4 -3.58 -13.42 -14.23
N MET A 5 -4.40 -13.31 -13.18
CA MET A 5 -5.04 -12.08 -12.76
C MET A 5 -4.52 -11.70 -11.38
N ILE A 6 -4.09 -10.45 -11.23
CA ILE A 6 -3.64 -9.89 -9.95
C ILE A 6 -4.66 -8.85 -9.53
N VAL A 7 -5.23 -9.02 -8.35
CA VAL A 7 -6.03 -7.99 -7.69
C VAL A 7 -5.20 -7.45 -6.54
N SER A 8 -4.82 -6.18 -6.64
CA SER A 8 -4.11 -5.46 -5.57
C SER A 8 -4.93 -4.26 -5.14
N THR A 9 -5.13 -4.14 -3.83
CA THR A 9 -5.89 -3.04 -3.23
C THR A 9 -5.15 -2.54 -1.99
N ILE A 10 -5.02 -1.21 -1.86
CA ILE A 10 -4.58 -0.59 -0.61
C ILE A 10 -5.73 -0.72 0.39
N ALA A 11 -5.45 -1.19 1.61
CA ALA A 11 -6.48 -1.52 2.58
C ALA A 11 -7.42 -0.34 2.92
N THR A 12 -6.98 0.92 2.82
CA THR A 12 -7.85 2.10 2.97
C THR A 12 -8.98 2.15 1.92
N LEU A 13 -8.76 1.63 0.70
CA LEU A 13 -9.75 1.62 -0.39
C LEU A 13 -10.84 0.55 -0.19
N LEU A 14 -10.67 -0.38 0.75
CA LEU A 14 -11.68 -1.39 1.09
C LEU A 14 -12.92 -0.78 1.80
N ILE A 15 -12.85 0.49 2.19
CA ILE A 15 -13.90 1.20 2.93
C ILE A 15 -14.94 1.81 1.98
N ALA A 16 -14.59 2.03 0.70
CA ALA A 16 -15.46 2.67 -0.28
C ALA A 16 -16.44 1.65 -0.91
N GLY A 17 -17.49 1.30 -0.17
CA GLY A 17 -18.69 0.72 -0.78
C GLY A 17 -19.39 1.76 -1.65
N CYS A 18 -19.19 1.68 -2.97
CA CYS A 18 -19.85 2.41 -4.05
C CYS A 18 -19.80 3.96 -4.03
N ALA A 19 -19.44 4.49 -5.22
CA ALA A 19 -19.54 5.87 -5.71
C ALA A 19 -18.37 6.82 -5.38
N SER A 20 -17.40 6.85 -6.29
CA SER A 20 -16.73 8.10 -6.68
C SER A 20 -16.77 8.20 -8.21
N THR A 21 -17.91 8.62 -8.77
CA THR A 21 -17.90 9.32 -10.06
C THR A 21 -17.44 10.73 -9.74
N ASP A 22 -16.15 11.00 -9.96
CA ASP A 22 -15.62 12.31 -10.40
C ASP A 22 -14.12 12.36 -10.10
N LEU A 23 -13.32 11.83 -11.02
CA LEU A 23 -11.94 12.26 -11.22
C LEU A 23 -11.68 12.31 -12.73
N GLU A 24 -12.17 13.36 -13.40
CA GLU A 24 -11.61 13.75 -14.70
C GLU A 24 -10.57 14.85 -14.54
N LYS A 25 -9.34 14.46 -14.90
CA LYS A 25 -8.30 15.22 -15.62
C LYS A 25 -7.99 16.65 -15.17
N LYS A 26 -6.80 16.80 -14.59
CA LYS A 26 -5.87 17.87 -14.98
C LYS A 26 -4.47 17.30 -15.21
N SER A 27 -4.11 17.17 -16.48
CA SER A 27 -2.73 16.95 -16.92
C SER A 27 -1.93 18.25 -16.77
N VAL A 28 -0.85 18.21 -16.01
CA VAL A 28 0.19 19.23 -16.07
C VAL A 28 1.50 18.55 -16.45
N ASN A 29 1.94 18.82 -17.68
CA ASN A 29 3.28 18.52 -18.15
C ASN A 29 4.27 19.48 -17.47
N SER A 30 5.25 18.92 -16.77
CA SER A 30 6.58 19.51 -16.68
C SER A 30 7.59 18.41 -16.38
N VAL A 31 8.38 18.04 -17.39
CA VAL A 31 9.54 17.17 -17.23
C VAL A 31 10.70 18.08 -16.85
N LYS A 32 11.29 17.86 -15.67
CA LYS A 32 12.62 18.33 -15.29
C LYS A 32 13.44 17.16 -14.79
N GLU A 33 14.74 17.27 -15.06
CA GLU A 33 15.76 16.22 -15.16
C GLU A 33 15.80 15.22 -14.00
N GLU A 34 15.91 13.94 -14.36
CA GLU A 34 16.12 12.83 -13.44
C GLU A 34 17.62 12.67 -13.15
N GLU A 35 18.02 12.79 -11.88
CA GLU A 35 19.39 12.47 -11.47
C GLU A 35 19.53 10.96 -11.21
N SER A 36 20.51 10.33 -11.87
CA SER A 36 20.89 8.94 -11.60
C SER A 36 21.72 8.84 -10.33
N VAL A 37 21.30 8.05 -9.35
CA VAL A 37 22.02 7.86 -8.09
C VAL A 37 22.80 6.54 -8.11
N SER A 38 24.12 6.61 -7.91
CA SER A 38 25.07 5.49 -8.11
C SER A 38 25.40 4.67 -6.85
N SER A 39 24.84 4.98 -5.68
CA SER A 39 25.21 4.27 -4.44
C SER A 39 24.12 4.26 -3.38
N ILE A 40 23.97 3.11 -2.72
CA ILE A 40 22.93 2.83 -1.73
C ILE A 40 23.26 3.54 -0.40
N LYS A 41 22.42 4.50 -0.04
CA LYS A 41 21.89 4.58 1.32
C LYS A 41 20.37 4.56 1.16
N GLY A 42 19.73 3.43 1.46
CA GLY A 42 18.28 3.40 1.61
C GLY A 42 17.89 4.50 2.58
N GLY A 43 17.04 5.43 2.14
CA GLY A 43 16.49 6.42 3.04
C GLY A 43 15.81 5.67 4.17
N LYS A 44 16.17 5.98 5.42
CA LYS A 44 15.37 5.51 6.54
C LYS A 44 14.07 6.28 6.52
N GLN A 45 12.99 5.64 6.97
CA GLN A 45 11.86 6.43 7.42
C GLN A 45 12.38 7.30 8.57
N GLU A 46 12.28 8.62 8.44
CA GLU A 46 12.70 9.51 9.53
C GLU A 46 11.87 9.15 10.76
N ASP A 47 12.58 8.87 11.86
CA ASP A 47 11.93 8.55 13.13
C ASP A 47 11.25 9.82 13.60
N VAL A 48 9.92 9.79 13.66
CA VAL A 48 9.14 10.89 14.19
C VAL A 48 9.63 11.13 15.62
N SER A 49 10.23 12.29 15.85
CA SER A 49 10.75 12.64 17.18
C SER A 49 9.68 12.40 18.24
N LYS A 50 10.08 11.91 19.43
CA LYS A 50 9.14 11.70 20.56
C LYS A 50 8.33 12.96 20.91
N ASN A 51 8.84 14.13 20.54
CA ASN A 51 8.23 15.44 20.80
C ASN A 51 7.31 15.92 19.68
N THR A 52 7.26 15.27 18.52
CA THR A 52 6.37 15.66 17.44
C THR A 52 4.91 15.43 17.87
N ILE A 53 4.08 16.45 17.69
CA ILE A 53 2.65 16.41 18.00
C ILE A 53 1.90 15.85 16.79
N ALA A 54 1.03 14.88 17.04
CA ALA A 54 0.07 14.43 16.02
C ALA A 54 -1.18 15.29 16.09
N GLU A 55 -1.64 15.78 14.95
CA GLU A 55 -2.91 16.49 14.82
C GLU A 55 -3.84 15.70 13.91
N LYS A 56 -5.13 15.70 14.24
CA LYS A 56 -6.16 15.04 13.44
C LYS A 56 -7.02 16.10 12.77
N SER A 57 -7.13 16.05 11.45
CA SER A 57 -8.06 16.86 10.66
C SER A 57 -8.87 15.93 9.76
N GLY A 58 -10.16 15.79 10.03
CA GLY A 58 -11.02 14.83 9.32
C GLY A 58 -10.51 13.39 9.41
N SER A 59 -10.22 12.81 8.23
CA SER A 59 -9.65 11.46 8.07
C SER A 59 -8.12 11.45 8.00
N ILE A 60 -7.45 12.58 8.20
CA ILE A 60 -5.98 12.70 8.11
C ILE A 60 -5.38 12.92 9.48
N ILE A 61 -4.23 12.29 9.73
CA ILE A 61 -3.34 12.58 10.86
C ILE A 61 -2.05 13.20 10.30
N THR A 62 -1.71 14.41 10.76
CA THR A 62 -0.42 15.05 10.48
C THR A 62 0.53 14.86 11.65
N LEU A 63 1.81 14.65 11.36
CA LEU A 63 2.85 14.38 12.33
C LEU A 63 4.21 14.78 11.75
N GLY A 64 4.66 16.00 12.05
CA GLY A 64 5.89 16.56 11.47
C GLY A 64 5.69 16.84 9.99
N ASP A 65 6.56 16.28 9.14
CA ASP A 65 6.47 16.38 7.68
C ASP A 65 5.61 15.27 7.04
N ARG A 66 4.95 14.43 7.87
CA ARG A 66 4.14 13.30 7.44
C ARG A 66 2.66 13.54 7.62
N ALA A 67 1.87 13.08 6.65
CA ALA A 67 0.43 12.92 6.73
C ALA A 67 0.06 11.46 6.46
N VAL A 68 -0.92 10.92 7.20
CA VAL A 68 -1.43 9.55 7.01
C VAL A 68 -2.95 9.53 7.08
N GLU A 69 -3.56 8.64 6.28
CA GLU A 69 -5.01 8.43 6.28
C GLU A 69 -5.42 7.45 7.39
N ILE A 70 -6.45 7.82 8.16
CA ILE A 70 -7.01 6.97 9.21
C ILE A 70 -7.70 5.77 8.57
N PHE A 71 -7.42 4.58 9.11
CA PHE A 71 -8.08 3.36 8.68
C PHE A 71 -9.42 3.15 9.38
N TYR A 72 -10.50 3.10 8.59
CA TYR A 72 -11.88 2.85 9.06
C TYR A 72 -12.44 1.48 8.63
N GLY A 73 -11.63 0.59 8.06
CA GLY A 73 -12.09 -0.72 7.62
C GLY A 73 -12.61 -1.58 8.76
N ASN A 74 -13.60 -2.41 8.43
CA ASN A 74 -14.28 -3.31 9.36
C ASN A 74 -14.59 -4.65 8.70
N GLU A 75 -15.13 -5.60 9.47
CA GLU A 75 -15.45 -6.95 9.00
C GLU A 75 -16.46 -6.96 7.84
N GLY A 76 -17.44 -6.05 7.84
CA GLY A 76 -18.41 -5.94 6.73
C GLY A 76 -17.75 -5.47 5.43
N ASN A 77 -16.74 -4.59 5.50
CA ASN A 77 -15.92 -4.23 4.35
C ASN A 77 -15.09 -5.43 3.84
N ALA A 78 -14.48 -6.18 4.77
CA ALA A 78 -13.73 -7.39 4.43
C ALA A 78 -14.61 -8.42 3.72
N GLU A 79 -15.80 -8.70 4.25
CA GLU A 79 -16.73 -9.68 3.68
C GLU A 79 -17.16 -9.29 2.26
N ARG A 80 -17.53 -8.02 2.04
CA ARG A 80 -17.91 -7.52 0.70
C ARG A 80 -16.76 -7.67 -0.30
N TYR A 81 -15.55 -7.31 0.10
CA TYR A 81 -14.36 -7.45 -0.74
C TYR A 81 -14.10 -8.92 -1.08
N THR A 82 -14.03 -9.77 -0.06
CA THR A 82 -13.80 -11.21 -0.22
C THR A 82 -14.83 -11.83 -1.14
N ASN A 83 -16.12 -11.52 -0.97
CA ASN A 83 -17.19 -12.02 -1.83
C ASN A 83 -16.99 -11.61 -3.29
N ALA A 84 -16.58 -10.38 -3.55
CA ALA A 84 -16.27 -9.91 -4.91
C ALA A 84 -15.10 -10.68 -5.53
N ILE A 85 -14.00 -10.88 -4.82
CA ILE A 85 -12.83 -11.60 -5.33
C ILE A 85 -13.14 -13.08 -5.55
N SER A 86 -13.81 -13.72 -4.60
CA SER A 86 -14.23 -15.12 -4.70
C SER A 86 -15.20 -15.33 -5.88
N SER A 87 -16.16 -14.43 -6.06
CA SER A 87 -17.08 -14.48 -7.21
C SER A 87 -16.34 -14.31 -8.55
N ALA A 88 -15.36 -13.41 -8.61
CA ALA A 88 -14.51 -13.25 -9.78
C ALA A 88 -13.70 -14.52 -10.08
N LYS A 89 -13.13 -15.17 -9.06
CA LYS A 89 -12.42 -16.45 -9.24
C LYS A 89 -13.33 -17.55 -9.79
N GLN A 90 -14.56 -17.65 -9.30
CA GLN A 90 -15.54 -18.62 -9.79
C GLN A 90 -15.92 -18.36 -11.25
N ALA A 91 -16.19 -17.10 -11.61
CA ALA A 91 -16.54 -16.71 -12.97
C ALA A 91 -15.41 -16.96 -14.00
N LEU A 92 -14.14 -16.76 -13.59
CA LEU A 92 -12.98 -16.98 -14.45
C LEU A 92 -12.60 -18.46 -14.61
N GLY A 93 -13.09 -19.32 -13.71
CA GLY A 93 -12.81 -20.75 -13.73
C GLY A 93 -11.34 -21.12 -13.50
N ASP A 94 -10.98 -22.36 -13.82
CA ASP A 94 -9.65 -22.92 -13.50
C ASP A 94 -8.55 -22.55 -14.50
N GLN A 95 -8.92 -21.91 -15.61
CA GLN A 95 -7.97 -21.45 -16.63
C GLN A 95 -7.21 -20.18 -16.22
N VAL A 96 -7.73 -19.47 -15.21
CA VAL A 96 -7.13 -18.24 -14.69
C VAL A 96 -6.73 -18.42 -13.23
N GLU A 97 -5.46 -18.16 -12.94
CA GLU A 97 -4.95 -18.07 -11.58
C GLU A 97 -5.25 -16.67 -11.03
N VAL A 98 -5.84 -16.59 -9.83
CA VAL A 98 -6.19 -15.31 -9.22
C VAL A 98 -5.34 -15.10 -7.97
N TYR A 99 -4.60 -14.00 -7.96
CA TYR A 99 -3.79 -13.57 -6.83
C TYR A 99 -4.47 -12.37 -6.16
N ASN A 100 -4.56 -12.42 -4.83
CA ASN A 100 -5.06 -11.32 -4.03
C ASN A 100 -3.95 -10.77 -3.13
N MET A 101 -3.66 -9.48 -3.27
CA MET A 101 -2.64 -8.77 -2.50
C MET A 101 -3.26 -7.53 -1.84
N VAL A 102 -3.59 -7.65 -0.55
CA VAL A 102 -4.05 -6.50 0.24
C VAL A 102 -2.85 -5.84 0.89
N VAL A 103 -2.63 -4.58 0.54
CA VAL A 103 -1.47 -3.79 0.95
C VAL A 103 -1.88 -2.88 2.12
N PRO A 104 -1.25 -2.95 3.31
CA PRO A 104 -1.52 -1.98 4.37
C PRO A 104 -1.15 -0.57 3.90
N SER A 105 -1.89 0.45 4.32
CA SER A 105 -1.49 1.85 4.13
C SER A 105 -0.47 2.30 5.17
N SER A 106 0.12 3.48 4.95
CA SER A 106 1.20 4.01 5.77
C SER A 106 0.87 4.13 7.26
N VAL A 107 -0.41 4.36 7.61
CA VAL A 107 -0.86 4.50 9.01
C VAL A 107 -0.61 3.25 9.87
N GLU A 108 -0.48 2.06 9.26
CA GLU A 108 -0.19 0.82 9.98
C GLU A 108 1.15 0.87 10.71
N PHE A 109 2.12 1.58 10.12
CA PHE A 109 3.50 1.60 10.58
C PHE A 109 3.98 2.99 11.02
N ALA A 110 3.25 4.06 10.68
CA ALA A 110 3.73 5.42 10.85
C ALA A 110 3.50 6.02 12.26
N LEU A 111 2.48 5.56 12.99
CA LEU A 111 2.10 6.20 14.24
C LEU A 111 2.99 5.74 15.41
N PRO A 112 3.65 6.67 16.14
CA PRO A 112 4.34 6.35 17.39
C PRO A 112 3.39 5.73 18.40
N GLN A 113 3.93 4.96 19.35
CA GLN A 113 3.13 4.24 20.36
C GLN A 113 2.11 5.12 21.10
N LYS A 114 2.47 6.38 21.40
CA LYS A 114 1.56 7.36 22.05
C LYS A 114 0.32 7.73 21.21
N TYR A 115 0.40 7.60 19.89
CA TYR A 115 -0.66 7.95 18.94
C TYR A 115 -1.27 6.73 18.24
N LYS A 116 -0.85 5.51 18.61
CA LYS A 116 -1.32 4.27 17.97
C LYS A 116 -2.85 4.14 17.95
N ASN A 117 -3.54 4.68 18.95
CA ASN A 117 -5.01 4.63 19.04
C ASN A 117 -5.74 5.62 18.13
N MET A 118 -5.03 6.49 17.40
CA MET A 118 -5.66 7.42 16.44
C MET A 118 -6.12 6.72 15.16
N SER A 119 -5.63 5.50 14.90
CA SER A 119 -6.12 4.62 13.82
C SER A 119 -6.18 3.18 14.33
N LYS A 120 -7.10 2.37 13.77
CA LYS A 120 -7.10 0.93 14.04
C LYS A 120 -5.99 0.26 13.24
N SER A 121 -5.49 -0.88 13.75
CA SER A 121 -4.63 -1.76 12.95
C SER A 121 -5.45 -2.37 11.81
N GLN A 122 -4.84 -2.41 10.64
CA GLN A 122 -5.35 -3.01 9.41
C GLN A 122 -5.19 -4.52 9.42
N LYS A 123 -4.24 -5.05 10.22
CA LYS A 123 -3.90 -6.47 10.24
C LYS A 123 -5.11 -7.40 10.47
N PRO A 124 -6.00 -7.17 11.46
CA PRO A 124 -7.14 -8.06 11.66
C PRO A 124 -8.10 -8.11 10.46
N VAL A 125 -8.28 -6.98 9.77
CA VAL A 125 -9.14 -6.92 8.56
C VAL A 125 -8.46 -7.64 7.39
N ILE A 126 -7.15 -7.46 7.22
CA ILE A 126 -6.37 -8.15 6.18
C ILE A 126 -6.38 -9.67 6.41
N ASP A 127 -6.13 -10.10 7.65
CA ASP A 127 -6.15 -11.53 8.02
C ASP A 127 -7.55 -12.11 7.76
N LYS A 128 -8.61 -11.40 8.17
CA LYS A 128 -10.00 -11.83 7.90
C LYS A 128 -10.28 -11.99 6.40
N ILE A 129 -9.78 -11.09 5.56
CA ILE A 129 -9.91 -11.21 4.10
C ILE A 129 -9.23 -12.50 3.65
N TYR A 130 -7.97 -12.72 4.01
CA TYR A 130 -7.20 -13.89 3.59
C TYR A 130 -7.82 -15.21 4.06
N ASP A 131 -8.36 -15.26 5.28
CA ASP A 131 -9.00 -16.45 5.84
C ASP A 131 -10.36 -16.78 5.20
N SER A 132 -10.99 -15.80 4.53
CA SER A 132 -12.36 -15.94 4.02
C SER A 132 -12.43 -16.11 2.49
N LEU A 133 -11.30 -16.00 1.78
CA LEU A 133 -11.26 -16.13 0.32
C LEU A 133 -11.60 -17.55 -0.15
N ASP A 134 -12.12 -17.65 -1.37
CA ASP A 134 -12.18 -18.92 -2.10
C ASP A 134 -10.80 -19.58 -2.09
N SER A 135 -10.74 -20.86 -1.74
CA SER A 135 -9.47 -21.59 -1.56
C SER A 135 -8.64 -21.71 -2.83
N LYS A 136 -9.21 -21.42 -4.00
CA LYS A 136 -8.50 -21.32 -5.29
C LYS A 136 -7.92 -19.93 -5.57
N VAL A 137 -8.11 -18.95 -4.68
CA VAL A 137 -7.44 -17.65 -4.74
C VAL A 137 -6.13 -17.72 -3.96
N LYS A 138 -5.04 -17.31 -4.59
CA LYS A 138 -3.72 -17.27 -3.96
C LYS A 138 -3.53 -15.94 -3.23
N THR A 139 -3.17 -16.01 -1.95
CA THR A 139 -2.87 -14.81 -1.16
C THR A 139 -1.41 -14.39 -1.34
N VAL A 140 -1.17 -13.08 -1.41
CA VAL A 140 0.17 -12.50 -1.45
C VAL A 140 0.34 -11.63 -0.20
N ASP A 141 1.17 -12.08 0.73
CA ASP A 141 1.34 -11.45 2.04
C ASP A 141 2.25 -10.21 1.99
N ALA A 142 1.74 -9.13 1.38
CA ALA A 142 2.40 -7.84 1.35
C ALA A 142 2.58 -7.23 2.75
N TYR A 143 1.68 -7.55 3.69
CA TYR A 143 1.77 -7.04 5.06
C TYR A 143 3.08 -7.44 5.72
N LYS A 144 3.41 -8.74 5.75
CA LYS A 144 4.66 -9.21 6.38
C LYS A 144 5.90 -8.68 5.69
N ALA A 145 5.86 -8.55 4.36
CA ALA A 145 6.96 -7.98 3.60
C ALA A 145 7.22 -6.53 4.01
N LEU A 146 6.19 -5.70 4.05
CA LEU A 146 6.32 -4.29 4.42
C LEU A 146 6.65 -4.11 5.90
N GLU A 147 6.10 -4.95 6.79
CA GLU A 147 6.41 -4.92 8.21
C GLU A 147 7.91 -5.16 8.49
N LYS A 148 8.54 -6.08 7.75
CA LYS A 148 9.98 -6.35 7.85
C LYS A 148 10.83 -5.13 7.48
N HIS A 149 10.32 -4.28 6.60
CA HIS A 149 11.02 -3.12 6.04
C HIS A 149 10.44 -1.78 6.56
N LYS A 150 9.61 -1.80 7.62
CA LYS A 150 8.88 -0.61 8.10
C LYS A 150 9.74 0.56 8.59
N ASN A 151 11.03 0.32 8.83
CA ASN A 151 11.99 1.35 9.23
C ASN A 151 12.71 1.99 8.01
N GLU A 152 12.44 1.51 6.80
CA GLU A 152 12.92 2.09 5.54
C GLU A 152 11.89 3.04 4.95
N TYR A 153 12.30 3.90 4.02
CA TYR A 153 11.41 4.85 3.35
C TYR A 153 10.51 4.16 2.32
N ILE A 154 9.57 3.36 2.82
CA ILE A 154 8.66 2.50 2.02
C ILE A 154 7.28 3.14 1.77
N TYR A 155 6.97 4.27 2.40
CA TYR A 155 5.82 5.11 2.08
C TYR A 155 6.24 6.57 1.95
N PHE A 156 5.58 7.29 1.04
CA PHE A 156 5.77 8.73 0.94
C PHE A 156 5.24 9.43 2.20
N ASN A 157 5.84 10.57 2.54
CA ASN A 157 5.42 11.32 3.72
C ASN A 157 4.09 12.04 3.50
N THR A 158 3.78 12.47 2.28
CA THR A 158 2.61 13.30 1.96
C THR A 158 1.68 12.66 0.92
N ASP A 159 1.82 11.36 0.65
CA ASP A 159 0.98 10.61 -0.29
C ASP A 159 0.46 9.32 0.34
N HIS A 160 -0.70 8.86 -0.10
CA HIS A 160 -1.32 7.64 0.42
C HIS A 160 -0.65 6.36 -0.10
N HIS A 161 0.13 6.47 -1.18
CA HIS A 161 0.86 5.35 -1.76
C HIS A 161 2.18 5.05 -1.04
N TRP A 162 2.61 3.80 -1.17
CA TRP A 162 4.00 3.39 -0.94
C TRP A 162 4.99 4.07 -1.90
N THR A 163 6.28 4.03 -1.56
CA THR A 163 7.35 4.38 -2.52
C THR A 163 7.60 3.21 -3.47
N SER A 164 8.39 3.43 -4.53
CA SER A 164 8.84 2.35 -5.41
C SER A 164 9.58 1.24 -4.65
N LEU A 165 10.27 1.57 -3.55
CA LEU A 165 10.93 0.58 -2.69
C LEU A 165 9.91 -0.27 -1.92
N GLY A 166 8.88 0.35 -1.33
CA GLY A 166 7.78 -0.38 -0.69
C GLY A 166 7.06 -1.30 -1.68
N ALA A 167 6.75 -0.79 -2.87
CA ALA A 167 6.14 -1.57 -3.96
C ALA A 167 7.02 -2.76 -4.39
N TYR A 168 8.33 -2.58 -4.43
CA TYR A 168 9.28 -3.66 -4.78
C TYR A 168 9.21 -4.83 -3.78
N TYR A 169 9.13 -4.58 -2.47
CA TYR A 169 9.02 -5.67 -1.49
C TYR A 169 7.73 -6.49 -1.62
N ALA A 170 6.62 -5.85 -2.00
CA ALA A 170 5.38 -6.58 -2.30
C ALA A 170 5.45 -7.32 -3.65
N TYR A 171 6.11 -6.74 -4.65
CA TYR A 171 6.42 -7.41 -5.90
C TYR A 171 7.25 -8.69 -5.68
N GLU A 172 8.25 -8.68 -4.78
CA GLU A 172 9.03 -9.88 -4.45
C GLU A 172 8.15 -11.01 -3.87
N GLN A 173 7.18 -10.66 -3.02
CA GLN A 173 6.21 -11.66 -2.54
C GLN A 173 5.31 -12.16 -3.66
N PHE A 174 4.80 -11.27 -4.51
CA PHE A 174 4.00 -11.69 -5.65
C PHE A 174 4.78 -12.63 -6.57
N ALA A 175 6.03 -12.30 -6.92
CA ALA A 175 6.88 -13.11 -7.78
C ALA A 175 7.05 -14.53 -7.21
N LYS A 176 7.31 -14.62 -5.90
CA LYS A 176 7.41 -15.88 -5.17
C LYS A 176 6.12 -16.70 -5.27
N GLU A 177 4.96 -16.13 -5.00
CA GLU A 177 3.66 -16.83 -5.10
C GLU A 177 3.28 -17.18 -6.55
N ALA A 178 3.75 -16.38 -7.50
CA ALA A 178 3.60 -16.61 -8.94
C ALA A 178 4.60 -17.61 -9.52
N GLY A 179 5.57 -18.08 -8.74
CA GLY A 179 6.54 -19.09 -9.15
C GLY A 179 7.61 -18.57 -10.10
N PHE A 180 7.92 -17.28 -10.07
CA PHE A 180 9.04 -16.71 -10.82
C PHE A 180 9.99 -15.93 -9.91
N GLN A 181 11.25 -15.79 -10.35
CA GLN A 181 12.26 -15.06 -9.60
C GLN A 181 12.12 -13.56 -9.84
N ALA A 182 12.02 -12.78 -8.77
CA ALA A 182 12.10 -11.33 -8.85
C ALA A 182 13.49 -10.89 -9.32
N THR A 183 13.53 -9.95 -10.26
CA THR A 183 14.79 -9.28 -10.64
C THR A 183 15.37 -8.56 -9.43
N SER A 184 16.68 -8.68 -9.18
CA SER A 184 17.28 -8.05 -8.02
C SER A 184 17.16 -6.53 -8.10
N LEU A 185 16.88 -5.87 -6.97
CA LEU A 185 16.84 -4.40 -6.88
C LEU A 185 18.13 -3.72 -7.40
N ASN A 186 19.27 -4.42 -7.41
CA ASN A 186 20.55 -3.91 -7.91
C ASN A 186 20.68 -3.93 -9.43
N GLU A 187 19.82 -4.67 -10.13
CA GLU A 187 19.79 -4.71 -11.60
C GLU A 187 18.98 -3.55 -12.19
N TYR A 188 18.15 -2.87 -11.38
CA TYR A 188 17.38 -1.72 -11.81
C TYR A 188 18.20 -0.42 -11.77
N LYS A 189 18.07 0.39 -12.83
CA LYS A 189 18.51 1.79 -12.81
C LYS A 189 17.59 2.60 -11.89
N ARG A 190 18.19 3.39 -11.00
CA ARG A 190 17.46 4.18 -10.01
C ARG A 190 17.38 5.65 -10.42
N TYR A 191 16.20 6.21 -10.23
CA TYR A 191 15.92 7.62 -10.39
C TYR A 191 15.26 8.15 -9.13
N SER A 192 15.48 9.41 -8.83
CA SER A 192 14.86 10.07 -7.69
C SER A 192 14.39 11.46 -8.07
N LYS A 193 13.25 11.86 -7.50
CA LYS A 193 12.73 13.22 -7.59
C LYS A 193 12.53 13.75 -6.18
N LYS A 194 13.19 14.86 -5.88
CA LYS A 194 13.07 15.56 -4.58
C LYS A 194 11.86 16.50 -4.61
N GLY A 195 11.36 16.83 -3.41
CA GLY A 195 10.26 17.78 -3.25
C GLY A 195 8.93 17.28 -3.83
N PHE A 196 8.70 15.97 -3.81
CA PHE A 196 7.40 15.40 -4.18
C PHE A 196 6.37 15.75 -3.09
N LEU A 197 5.35 16.53 -3.48
CA LEU A 197 4.16 16.80 -2.67
C LEU A 197 3.03 15.92 -3.19
N GLY A 198 2.56 15.02 -2.34
CA GLY A 198 1.55 14.02 -2.67
C GLY A 198 0.12 14.48 -2.42
N THR A 199 -0.84 13.58 -2.63
CA THR A 199 -2.27 13.90 -2.51
C THR A 199 -2.73 14.26 -1.10
N LEU A 200 -1.97 13.91 -0.06
CA LEU A 200 -2.34 14.25 1.32
C LEU A 200 -1.94 15.70 1.64
N TYR A 201 -0.97 16.28 0.93
CA TYR A 201 -0.59 17.68 1.10
C TYR A 201 -1.76 18.64 0.80
N THR A 202 -2.62 18.30 -0.16
CA THR A 202 -3.81 19.12 -0.48
C THR A 202 -4.97 18.90 0.49
N GLN A 203 -4.85 17.97 1.43
CA GLN A 203 -5.88 17.61 2.42
C GLN A 203 -5.54 18.09 3.84
N THR A 204 -4.40 18.78 4.00
CA THR A 204 -3.86 19.30 5.26
C THR A 204 -3.62 20.78 5.13
#